data_AF-A0A6J8AFN4-F1
#
_entry.id   AF-A0A6J8AFN4-F1
#
_cell.length_a   1.000
_cell.length_b   1.000
_cell.length_c   1.000
_cell.angle_alpha   90.00
_cell.angle_beta   90.00
_cell.angle_gamma   90.00
#
_symmetry.space_group_name_H-M   'P 1'
#
loop_
_entity.id
_entity.type
_entity.pdbx_description
1 polymer ?
#
loop_
_entity_poly.entity_id
_entity_poly.type
_entity_poly.pdbx_seq_one_letter_code
_entity_poly.pdbx_strand_id
1 'polypeptide(L)'
;MNIFLFICVSFCSCNGFLLDDKTQSPPNSGTPMSDEHYKFVMQFVIQERQSRLQLEEYVSQLKQELVTTKTELATEINNLKQCGCASNIKNKTITLQQDFDSLKRDYDLIKTKNALFLQELAVTKNSVSDLQTVFDFKNLTSHLAQEIQATNSRQQAITSEANARKQDFLALFQRIQISEKDLKNLSVETNNKINETDLLTRLRMQLLESNVNLTISKLAEISDRALLTVMSSGGTISNGNVFPFKHVLTSNGISDLSSVKNSGIFTCEKDGFYLVYFFLTSKTSVCRMSLYKNANLKARASKSSDINYQSQSLLVFLKLQSGDTLSVKAEADVSDWGGVESMFSVLQVT
;
A
#
# COMPACT_ATOMS: atom_id res chain seq x y z
N MET A 1 -16.51 100.91 -9.84
CA MET A 1 -16.44 100.43 -8.44
C MET A 1 -16.81 98.95 -8.47
N ASN A 2 -15.83 98.09 -8.75
CA ASN A 2 -16.03 96.65 -8.91
C ASN A 2 -15.88 95.98 -7.54
N ILE A 3 -16.95 95.36 -7.08
CA ILE A 3 -17.00 94.57 -5.84
C ILE A 3 -16.37 93.22 -6.14
N PHE A 4 -15.17 92.99 -5.60
CA PHE A 4 -14.57 91.65 -5.54
C PHE A 4 -15.36 90.82 -4.53
N LEU A 5 -16.17 89.89 -5.04
CA LEU A 5 -16.93 88.94 -4.26
C LEU A 5 -16.00 87.77 -3.85
N PHE A 6 -15.52 87.79 -2.62
CA PHE A 6 -14.81 86.66 -2.01
C PHE A 6 -15.83 85.55 -1.68
N ILE A 7 -15.80 84.44 -2.42
CA ILE A 7 -16.57 83.23 -2.08
C ILE A 7 -15.66 82.34 -1.23
N CYS A 8 -15.85 82.38 0.09
CA CYS A 8 -15.33 81.36 1.01
C CYS A 8 -16.13 80.06 0.80
N VAL A 9 -15.56 79.06 0.13
CA VAL A 9 -16.07 77.69 0.14
C VAL A 9 -15.52 76.99 1.39
N SER A 10 -16.22 77.09 2.51
CA SER A 10 -15.96 76.24 3.68
C SER A 10 -16.54 74.86 3.44
N PHE A 11 -15.67 73.88 3.22
CA PHE A 11 -16.01 72.45 3.31
C PHE A 11 -16.34 72.11 4.76
N CYS A 12 -17.62 71.98 5.07
CA CYS A 12 -18.12 71.48 6.35
C CYS A 12 -18.12 69.95 6.30
N SER A 13 -17.22 69.32 7.04
CA SER A 13 -17.16 67.88 7.25
C SER A 13 -18.24 67.46 8.27
N CYS A 14 -19.32 66.84 7.78
CA CYS A 14 -20.27 66.14 8.63
C CYS A 14 -19.65 64.81 9.09
N ASN A 15 -19.39 64.70 10.40
CA ASN A 15 -19.17 63.44 11.08
C ASN A 15 -20.47 63.00 11.76
N GLY A 16 -20.83 61.73 11.58
CA GLY A 16 -21.65 60.97 12.52
C GLY A 16 -22.91 60.34 11.93
N PHE A 17 -22.88 59.03 11.69
CA PHE A 17 -24.00 58.15 12.00
C PHE A 17 -23.51 56.72 12.28
N LEU A 18 -23.85 56.20 13.45
CA LEU A 18 -23.65 54.82 13.88
C LEU A 18 -24.74 53.90 13.30
N LEU A 19 -24.30 52.68 12.96
CA LEU A 19 -24.97 51.36 13.01
C LEU A 19 -26.43 51.23 12.54
N ASP A 20 -26.67 50.40 11.51
CA ASP A 20 -27.29 49.10 11.78
C ASP A 20 -27.10 48.06 10.65
N ASP A 21 -27.35 46.82 11.07
CA ASP A 21 -27.05 45.51 10.52
C ASP A 21 -27.74 45.12 9.19
N LYS A 22 -27.17 44.10 8.53
CA LYS A 22 -27.69 43.20 7.46
C LYS A 22 -27.45 43.53 5.98
N THR A 23 -26.65 42.63 5.39
CA THR A 23 -26.74 42.08 4.03
C THR A 23 -26.88 43.07 2.89
N GLN A 24 -25.76 43.42 2.24
CA GLN A 24 -25.75 43.76 0.82
C GLN A 24 -24.34 43.67 0.23
N SER A 25 -24.29 43.19 -1.01
CA SER A 25 -23.16 43.12 -1.93
C SER A 25 -22.28 44.39 -1.94
N PRO A 26 -20.97 44.28 -2.22
CA PRO A 26 -20.07 45.42 -2.18
C PRO A 26 -20.46 46.46 -3.25
N PRO A 27 -20.56 47.75 -2.89
CA PRO A 27 -20.76 48.80 -3.87
C PRO A 27 -19.44 49.05 -4.62
N ASN A 28 -19.47 48.72 -5.90
CA ASN A 28 -18.57 49.29 -6.91
C ASN A 28 -18.89 50.78 -7.03
N SER A 29 -18.06 51.66 -6.45
CA SER A 29 -18.00 53.07 -6.88
C SER A 29 -16.79 53.78 -6.28
N GLY A 30 -15.61 53.51 -6.82
CA GLY A 30 -14.60 54.55 -6.91
C GLY A 30 -15.02 55.49 -8.03
N THR A 31 -15.92 56.45 -7.76
CA THR A 31 -16.26 57.48 -8.72
C THR A 31 -15.02 58.36 -8.88
N PRO A 32 -14.35 58.38 -10.05
CA PRO A 32 -13.27 59.33 -10.27
C PRO A 32 -13.83 60.74 -10.14
N MET A 33 -13.06 61.68 -9.56
CA MET A 33 -13.36 63.11 -9.66
C MET A 33 -13.81 63.41 -11.10
N SER A 34 -15.04 63.91 -11.26
CA SER A 34 -15.61 64.16 -12.58
C SER A 34 -14.67 65.08 -13.36
N ASP A 35 -14.45 64.78 -14.64
CA ASP A 35 -13.60 65.55 -15.57
C ASP A 35 -13.88 67.07 -15.54
N GLU A 36 -15.09 67.46 -15.13
CA GLU A 36 -15.49 68.85 -14.89
C GLU A 36 -14.77 69.55 -13.72
N HIS A 37 -14.45 68.85 -12.63
CA HIS A 37 -13.73 69.43 -11.50
C HIS A 37 -12.27 69.75 -11.88
N TYR A 38 -11.64 68.88 -12.67
CA TYR A 38 -10.29 69.12 -13.18
C TYR A 38 -10.27 70.29 -14.19
N LYS A 39 -11.27 70.37 -15.07
CA LYS A 39 -11.45 71.50 -16.00
C LYS A 39 -11.67 72.83 -15.27
N PHE A 40 -12.47 72.83 -14.20
CA PHE A 40 -12.71 74.03 -13.39
C PHE A 40 -11.42 74.55 -12.73
N VAL A 41 -10.65 73.67 -12.07
CA VAL A 41 -9.39 74.05 -11.43
C VAL A 41 -8.37 74.55 -12.46
N MET A 42 -8.26 73.90 -13.63
CA MET A 42 -7.34 74.34 -14.68
C MET A 42 -7.76 75.68 -15.31
N GLN A 43 -9.05 75.92 -15.53
CA GLN A 43 -9.52 77.24 -16.01
C GLN A 43 -9.25 78.34 -14.99
N PHE A 44 -9.47 78.08 -13.70
CA PHE A 44 -9.17 79.04 -12.64
C PHE A 44 -7.68 79.41 -12.62
N VAL A 45 -6.78 78.42 -12.70
CA VAL A 45 -5.32 78.65 -12.75
C VAL A 45 -4.89 79.45 -13.99
N ILE A 46 -5.51 79.20 -15.15
CA ILE A 46 -5.23 79.96 -16.39
C ILE A 46 -5.68 81.42 -16.25
N GLN A 47 -6.87 81.65 -15.68
CA GLN A 47 -7.44 82.99 -15.49
C GLN A 47 -6.66 83.83 -14.46
N GLU A 48 -6.20 83.19 -13.39
CA GLU A 48 -5.27 83.76 -12.39
C GLU A 48 -3.95 84.19 -13.04
N ARG A 49 -3.35 83.32 -13.87
CA ARG A 49 -2.11 83.63 -14.58
C ARG A 49 -2.27 84.81 -15.54
N GLN A 50 -3.40 84.92 -16.24
CA GLN A 50 -3.69 86.06 -17.11
C GLN A 50 -3.88 87.35 -16.33
N SER A 51 -4.60 87.30 -15.20
CA SER A 51 -4.80 88.46 -14.33
C SER A 51 -3.47 88.98 -13.76
N ARG A 52 -2.53 88.07 -13.44
CA ARG A 52 -1.18 88.44 -13.00
C ARG A 52 -0.38 89.17 -14.08
N LEU A 53 -0.41 88.69 -15.31
CA LEU A 53 0.29 89.33 -16.43
C LEU A 53 -0.22 90.75 -16.66
N GLN A 54 -1.55 90.96 -16.58
CA GLN A 54 -2.15 92.29 -16.67
C GLN A 54 -1.72 93.20 -15.51
N LEU A 55 -1.64 92.67 -14.29
CA LEU A 55 -1.19 93.46 -13.13
C LEU A 55 0.29 93.84 -13.23
N GLU A 56 1.15 92.92 -13.68
CA GLU A 56 2.59 93.19 -13.91
C GLU A 56 2.78 94.28 -14.98
N GLU A 57 2.00 94.24 -16.06
CA GLU A 57 2.00 95.26 -17.11
C GLU A 57 1.56 96.63 -16.57
N TYR A 58 0.47 96.67 -15.78
CA TYR A 58 -0.03 97.90 -15.15
C TYR A 58 0.96 98.51 -14.15
N VAL A 59 1.62 97.69 -13.32
CA VAL A 59 2.68 98.15 -12.41
C VAL A 59 3.89 98.69 -13.18
N SER A 60 4.22 98.08 -14.32
CA SER A 60 5.30 98.55 -15.18
C SER A 60 4.96 99.92 -15.80
N GLN A 61 3.73 100.12 -16.27
CA GLN A 61 3.23 101.41 -16.75
C GLN A 61 3.29 102.49 -15.67
N LEU A 62 2.81 102.21 -14.45
CA LEU A 62 2.87 103.14 -13.33
C LEU A 62 4.31 103.53 -12.96
N LYS A 63 5.26 102.59 -13.02
CA LYS A 63 6.69 102.91 -12.82
C LYS A 63 7.21 103.86 -13.89
N GLN A 64 6.80 103.65 -15.15
CA GLN A 64 7.22 104.49 -16.25
C GLN A 64 6.61 105.89 -16.12
N GLU A 65 5.33 106.01 -15.81
CA GLU A 65 4.66 107.29 -15.53
C GLU A 65 5.30 108.03 -14.36
N LEU A 66 5.65 107.34 -13.27
CA LEU A 66 6.36 107.92 -12.13
C LEU A 66 7.72 108.51 -12.54
N VAL A 67 8.48 107.80 -13.39
CA VAL A 67 9.78 108.26 -13.90
C VAL A 67 9.61 109.47 -14.84
N THR A 68 8.60 109.45 -15.72
CA THR A 68 8.31 110.57 -16.63
C THR A 68 7.92 111.82 -15.84
N THR A 69 6.98 111.69 -14.91
CA THR A 69 6.51 112.81 -14.07
C THR A 69 7.64 113.38 -13.22
N LYS A 70 8.53 112.53 -12.69
CA LYS A 70 9.72 112.98 -11.96
C LYS A 70 10.69 113.79 -12.84
N THR A 71 10.83 113.39 -14.10
CA THR A 71 11.69 114.09 -15.08
C THR A 71 11.08 115.42 -15.51
N GLU A 72 9.76 115.46 -15.74
CA GLU A 72 9.01 116.69 -16.02
C GLU A 72 9.10 117.67 -14.85
N LEU A 73 8.88 117.20 -13.61
CA LEU A 73 9.02 117.99 -12.39
C LEU A 73 10.43 118.58 -12.24
N ALA A 74 11.47 117.78 -12.52
CA ALA A 74 12.85 118.26 -12.47
C ALA A 74 13.15 119.33 -13.53
N THR A 75 12.54 119.20 -14.71
CA THR A 75 12.69 120.16 -15.82
C THR A 75 11.93 121.46 -15.53
N GLU A 76 10.73 121.39 -14.98
CA GLU A 76 9.92 122.56 -14.61
C GLU A 76 10.53 123.30 -13.41
N ILE A 77 11.10 122.59 -12.42
CA ILE A 77 11.90 123.20 -11.33
C ILE A 77 13.11 123.97 -11.88
N ASN A 78 13.79 123.44 -12.90
CA ASN A 78 14.92 124.12 -13.54
C ASN A 78 14.48 125.37 -14.34
N ASN A 79 13.37 125.29 -15.07
CA ASN A 79 12.81 126.43 -15.82
C ASN A 79 12.30 127.53 -14.87
N LEU A 80 11.72 127.16 -13.73
CA LEU A 80 11.22 128.10 -12.72
C LEU A 80 12.33 128.79 -11.92
N LYS A 81 13.54 128.24 -11.83
CA LYS A 81 14.73 128.94 -11.29
C LYS A 81 15.21 130.11 -12.16
N GLN A 82 14.82 130.18 -13.44
CA GLN A 82 15.23 131.24 -14.37
C GLN A 82 14.25 132.42 -14.50
N CYS A 83 13.03 132.35 -13.92
CA CYS A 83 12.02 133.42 -13.98
C CYS A 83 11.57 133.84 -12.57
N GLY A 84 12.09 134.97 -12.07
CA GLY A 84 11.86 135.48 -10.71
C GLY A 84 10.42 135.95 -10.41
N CYS A 85 9.49 135.03 -10.17
CA CYS A 85 8.12 135.30 -9.71
C CYS A 85 7.70 134.30 -8.61
N ALA A 86 7.93 134.66 -7.33
CA ALA A 86 7.96 133.73 -6.20
C ALA A 86 6.60 133.27 -5.61
N SER A 87 5.45 133.85 -6.00
CA SER A 87 4.17 133.59 -5.33
C SER A 87 3.31 132.48 -5.94
N ASN A 88 3.32 132.27 -7.26
CA ASN A 88 2.58 131.17 -7.92
C ASN A 88 3.32 129.80 -7.87
N ILE A 89 4.63 129.81 -7.62
CA ILE A 89 5.48 128.61 -7.53
C ILE A 89 5.19 127.81 -6.26
N LYS A 90 4.85 128.48 -5.15
CA LYS A 90 4.66 127.81 -3.86
C LYS A 90 3.44 126.90 -3.85
N ASN A 91 2.33 127.33 -4.45
CA ASN A 91 1.09 126.56 -4.46
C ASN A 91 1.17 125.33 -5.38
N LYS A 92 1.77 125.46 -6.57
CA LYS A 92 1.90 124.34 -7.53
C LYS A 92 2.89 123.27 -7.05
N THR A 93 3.98 123.68 -6.38
CA THR A 93 4.93 122.75 -5.72
C THR A 93 4.28 121.99 -4.56
N ILE A 94 3.39 122.63 -3.79
CA ILE A 94 2.63 121.95 -2.73
C ILE A 94 1.69 120.88 -3.33
N THR A 95 0.97 121.20 -4.41
CA THR A 95 0.07 120.24 -5.07
C THR A 95 0.84 119.03 -5.64
N LEU A 96 1.94 119.26 -6.33
CA LEU A 96 2.76 118.17 -6.90
C LEU A 96 3.41 117.29 -5.84
N GLN A 97 3.80 117.86 -4.69
CA GLN A 97 4.30 117.08 -3.56
C GLN A 97 3.20 116.19 -2.96
N GLN A 98 1.97 116.70 -2.84
CA GLN A 98 0.82 115.93 -2.38
C GLN A 98 0.49 114.77 -3.32
N ASP A 99 0.54 115.00 -4.63
CA ASP A 99 0.32 113.95 -5.64
C ASP A 99 1.42 112.87 -5.58
N PHE A 100 2.68 113.29 -5.43
CA PHE A 100 3.80 112.35 -5.26
C PHE A 100 3.66 111.51 -3.97
N ASP A 101 3.28 112.13 -2.87
CA ASP A 101 3.05 111.44 -1.59
C ASP A 101 1.83 110.51 -1.66
N SER A 102 0.81 110.85 -2.46
CA SER A 102 -0.33 109.95 -2.74
C SER A 102 0.11 108.73 -3.55
N LEU A 103 0.84 108.95 -4.64
CA LEU A 103 1.32 107.88 -5.51
C LEU A 103 2.30 106.95 -4.80
N LYS A 104 3.12 107.49 -3.90
CA LYS A 104 4.00 106.69 -3.03
C LYS A 104 3.21 105.80 -2.07
N ARG A 105 2.13 106.31 -1.47
CA ARG A 105 1.23 105.51 -0.62
C ARG A 105 0.57 104.39 -1.41
N ASP A 106 0.12 104.66 -2.63
CA ASP A 106 -0.50 103.66 -3.50
C ASP A 106 0.51 102.56 -3.90
N TYR A 107 1.75 102.95 -4.22
CA TYR A 107 2.83 102.01 -4.49
C TYR A 107 3.13 101.11 -3.28
N ASP A 108 3.23 101.67 -2.08
CA ASP A 108 3.49 100.90 -0.86
C ASP A 108 2.33 99.96 -0.51
N LEU A 109 1.08 100.37 -0.78
CA LEU A 109 -0.10 99.52 -0.63
C LEU A 109 -0.08 98.35 -1.62
N ILE A 110 0.21 98.60 -2.89
CA ILE A 110 0.32 97.55 -3.93
C ILE A 110 1.44 96.57 -3.57
N LYS A 111 2.59 97.07 -3.13
CA LYS A 111 3.72 96.25 -2.69
C LYS A 111 3.32 95.32 -1.55
N THR A 112 2.58 95.83 -0.57
CA THR A 112 2.08 95.05 0.58
C THR A 112 1.08 93.99 0.14
N LYS A 113 0.13 94.34 -0.74
CA LYS A 113 -0.85 93.38 -1.29
C LYS A 113 -0.18 92.27 -2.11
N ASN A 114 0.84 92.60 -2.90
CA ASN A 114 1.58 91.60 -3.67
C ASN A 114 2.36 90.64 -2.76
N ALA A 115 2.92 91.13 -1.65
CA ALA A 115 3.56 90.28 -0.67
C ALA A 115 2.57 89.29 0.00
N LEU A 116 1.37 89.75 0.36
CA LEU A 116 0.29 88.90 0.89
C LEU A 116 -0.15 87.85 -0.13
N PHE A 117 -0.33 88.24 -1.38
CA PHE A 117 -0.71 87.32 -2.45
C PHE A 117 0.33 86.20 -2.66
N LEU A 118 1.63 86.53 -2.64
CA LEU A 118 2.69 85.53 -2.70
C LEU A 118 2.68 84.57 -1.51
N GLN A 119 2.31 85.06 -0.32
CA GLN A 119 2.15 84.23 0.86
C GLN A 119 0.96 83.27 0.71
N GLU A 120 -0.18 83.74 0.22
CA GLU A 120 -1.36 82.90 -0.06
C GLU A 120 -1.06 81.84 -1.15
N LEU A 121 -0.29 82.20 -2.17
CA LEU A 121 0.19 81.28 -3.21
C LEU A 121 1.08 80.18 -2.63
N ALA A 122 1.95 80.51 -1.68
CA ALA A 122 2.80 79.54 -1.00
C ALA A 122 1.96 78.55 -0.16
N VAL A 123 0.94 79.03 0.55
CA VAL A 123 -0.01 78.17 1.28
C VAL A 123 -0.74 77.24 0.31
N THR A 124 -1.24 77.77 -0.80
CA THR A 124 -1.96 76.99 -1.82
C THR A 124 -1.06 75.90 -2.43
N LYS A 125 0.21 76.21 -2.70
CA LYS A 125 1.19 75.24 -3.20
C LYS A 125 1.41 74.07 -2.23
N ASN A 126 1.45 74.34 -0.93
CA ASN A 126 1.57 73.29 0.08
C ASN A 126 0.31 72.40 0.10
N SER A 127 -0.89 72.99 0.04
CA SER A 127 -2.14 72.21 -0.02
C SER A 127 -2.25 71.32 -1.26
N VAL A 128 -1.73 71.76 -2.41
CA VAL A 128 -1.64 70.92 -3.62
C VAL A 128 -0.67 69.74 -3.44
N SER A 129 0.44 69.94 -2.72
CA SER A 129 1.37 68.85 -2.36
C SER A 129 0.70 67.83 -1.42
N ASP A 130 -0.14 68.27 -0.49
CA ASP A 130 -0.88 67.36 0.38
C ASP A 130 -1.90 66.54 -0.41
N LEU A 131 -2.56 67.12 -1.42
CA LEU A 131 -3.43 66.38 -2.35
C LEU A 131 -2.67 65.34 -3.19
N GLN A 132 -1.39 65.56 -3.48
CA GLN A 132 -0.55 64.55 -4.13
C GLN A 132 -0.41 63.28 -3.27
N THR A 133 -0.36 63.40 -1.93
CA THR A 133 -0.32 62.24 -1.03
C THR A 133 -1.62 61.42 -1.04
N VAL A 134 -2.76 62.05 -1.36
CA VAL A 134 -4.05 61.36 -1.57
C VAL A 134 -4.01 60.49 -2.85
N PHE A 135 -3.22 60.89 -3.86
CA PHE A 135 -3.04 60.08 -5.07
C PHE A 135 -2.29 58.77 -4.78
N ASP A 136 -1.36 58.74 -3.84
CA ASP A 136 -0.65 57.52 -3.43
C ASP A 136 -1.57 56.51 -2.73
N PHE A 137 -2.65 56.97 -2.08
CA PHE A 137 -3.68 56.12 -1.49
C PHE A 137 -4.44 55.28 -2.54
N LYS A 138 -4.60 55.81 -3.77
CA LYS A 138 -5.24 55.08 -4.88
C LYS A 138 -4.38 53.88 -5.34
N ASN A 139 -3.06 54.04 -5.35
CA ASN A 139 -2.15 52.94 -5.69
C ASN A 139 -2.15 51.87 -4.59
N LEU A 140 -2.15 52.29 -3.32
CA LEU A 140 -2.23 51.37 -2.19
C LEU A 140 -3.52 50.54 -2.20
N THR A 141 -4.67 51.18 -2.46
CA THR A 141 -5.96 50.48 -2.56
C THR A 141 -6.01 49.50 -3.75
N SER A 142 -5.41 49.85 -4.88
CA SER A 142 -5.27 48.92 -6.02
C SER A 142 -4.40 47.70 -5.70
N HIS A 143 -3.26 47.90 -5.02
CA HIS A 143 -2.41 46.78 -4.60
C HIS A 143 -3.11 45.89 -3.58
N LEU A 144 -3.79 46.48 -2.60
CA LEU A 144 -4.54 45.73 -1.59
C LEU A 144 -5.66 44.90 -2.24
N ALA A 145 -6.37 45.45 -3.23
CA ALA A 145 -7.40 44.72 -3.97
C ALA A 145 -6.82 43.49 -4.72
N GLN A 146 -5.64 43.65 -5.35
CA GLN A 146 -4.95 42.55 -6.02
C GLN A 146 -4.48 41.46 -5.02
N GLU A 147 -3.93 41.85 -3.87
CA GLU A 147 -3.51 40.91 -2.84
C GLU A 147 -4.68 40.14 -2.23
N ILE A 148 -5.82 40.80 -1.99
CA ILE A 148 -7.05 40.16 -1.53
C ILE A 148 -7.52 39.13 -2.56
N GLN A 149 -7.54 39.49 -3.85
CA GLN A 149 -7.94 38.56 -4.91
C GLN A 149 -7.00 37.35 -5.02
N ALA A 150 -5.69 37.57 -4.92
CA ALA A 150 -4.70 36.50 -4.93
C ALA A 150 -4.88 35.56 -3.72
N THR A 151 -5.14 36.13 -2.53
CA THR A 151 -5.38 35.37 -1.30
C THR A 151 -6.64 34.52 -1.40
N ASN A 152 -7.73 35.08 -1.90
CA ASN A 152 -8.98 34.34 -2.13
C ASN A 152 -8.78 33.17 -3.11
N SER A 153 -8.02 33.39 -4.18
CA SER A 153 -7.71 32.34 -5.17
C SER A 153 -6.89 31.20 -4.54
N ARG A 154 -5.89 31.54 -3.71
CA ARG A 154 -5.10 30.54 -2.95
C ARG A 154 -5.98 29.74 -1.98
N GLN A 155 -6.91 30.40 -1.29
CA GLN A 155 -7.81 29.73 -0.35
C GLN A 155 -8.78 28.76 -1.06
N GLN A 156 -9.27 29.12 -2.24
CA GLN A 156 -10.09 28.22 -3.07
C GLN A 156 -9.28 27.00 -3.54
N ALA A 157 -8.03 27.18 -3.94
CA ALA A 157 -7.14 26.07 -4.32
C ALA A 157 -6.88 25.12 -3.15
N ILE A 158 -6.57 25.65 -1.97
CA ILE A 158 -6.37 24.86 -0.75
C ILE A 158 -7.65 24.07 -0.39
N THR A 159 -8.82 24.72 -0.48
CA THR A 159 -10.10 24.06 -0.21
C THR A 159 -10.38 22.92 -1.18
N SER A 160 -10.08 23.13 -2.47
CA SER A 160 -10.24 22.11 -3.50
C SER A 160 -9.31 20.92 -3.28
N GLU A 161 -8.04 21.18 -2.93
CA GLU A 161 -7.07 20.13 -2.62
C GLU A 161 -7.46 19.34 -1.36
N ALA A 162 -7.92 20.02 -0.30
CA ALA A 162 -8.38 19.37 0.92
C ALA A 162 -9.57 18.43 0.65
N ASN A 163 -10.51 18.83 -0.22
CA ASN A 163 -11.63 18.00 -0.63
C ASN A 163 -11.19 16.78 -1.46
N ALA A 164 -10.24 16.95 -2.38
CA ALA A 164 -9.66 15.83 -3.14
C ALA A 164 -9.01 14.80 -2.20
N ARG A 165 -8.15 15.26 -1.27
CA ARG A 165 -7.51 14.39 -0.27
C ARG A 165 -8.51 13.67 0.62
N LYS A 166 -9.63 14.33 0.98
CA LYS A 166 -10.72 13.69 1.73
C LYS A 166 -11.35 12.54 0.97
N GLN A 167 -11.56 12.68 -0.34
CA GLN A 167 -12.11 11.60 -1.18
C GLN A 167 -11.10 10.45 -1.32
N ASP A 168 -9.82 10.76 -1.52
CA ASP A 168 -8.76 9.73 -1.57
C ASP A 168 -8.68 8.93 -0.27
N PHE A 169 -8.80 9.61 0.87
CA PHE A 169 -8.85 8.96 2.19
C PHE A 169 -10.05 8.03 2.33
N LEU A 170 -11.25 8.46 1.89
CA LEU A 170 -12.45 7.61 1.93
C LEU A 170 -12.31 6.38 1.04
N ALA A 171 -11.76 6.53 -0.16
CA ALA A 171 -11.50 5.42 -1.07
C ALA A 171 -10.48 4.44 -0.47
N LEU A 172 -9.42 4.95 0.17
CA LEU A 172 -8.43 4.12 0.88
C LEU A 172 -9.09 3.35 2.05
N PHE A 173 -9.92 4.03 2.84
CA PHE A 173 -10.63 3.41 3.96
C PHE A 173 -11.55 2.27 3.50
N GLN A 174 -12.31 2.46 2.42
CA GLN A 174 -13.14 1.41 1.83
C GLN A 174 -12.31 0.21 1.35
N ARG A 175 -11.16 0.46 0.72
CA ARG A 175 -10.23 -0.60 0.29
C ARG A 175 -9.69 -1.41 1.47
N ILE A 176 -9.38 -0.75 2.60
CA ILE A 176 -8.94 -1.41 3.82
C ILE A 176 -10.05 -2.33 4.36
N GLN A 177 -11.30 -1.84 4.44
CA GLN A 177 -12.43 -2.65 4.91
C GLN A 177 -12.69 -3.89 4.04
N ILE A 178 -12.56 -3.77 2.71
CA ILE A 178 -12.68 -4.91 1.79
C ILE A 178 -11.56 -5.93 2.06
N SER A 179 -10.31 -5.46 2.16
CA SER A 179 -9.15 -6.31 2.44
C SER A 179 -9.29 -7.06 3.78
N GLU A 180 -9.78 -6.41 4.83
CA GLU A 180 -10.05 -7.06 6.12
C GLU A 180 -11.10 -8.18 6.02
N LYS A 181 -12.14 -7.97 5.21
CA LYS A 181 -13.16 -9.01 4.96
C LYS A 181 -12.58 -10.19 4.20
N ASP A 182 -11.77 -9.93 3.18
CA ASP A 182 -11.13 -10.97 2.38
C ASP A 182 -10.14 -11.79 3.22
N LEU A 183 -9.36 -11.15 4.10
CA LEU A 183 -8.47 -11.83 5.04
C LEU A 183 -9.23 -12.74 6.02
N LYS A 184 -10.39 -12.30 6.52
CA LYS A 184 -11.25 -13.14 7.37
C LYS A 184 -11.78 -14.35 6.61
N ASN A 185 -12.23 -14.17 5.38
CA ASN A 185 -12.69 -15.28 4.54
C ASN A 185 -11.57 -16.29 4.25
N LEU A 186 -10.37 -15.80 3.92
CA LEU A 186 -9.20 -16.64 3.66
C LEU A 186 -8.77 -17.42 4.91
N SER A 187 -8.86 -16.80 6.10
CA SER A 187 -8.60 -17.48 7.37
C SER A 187 -9.58 -18.62 7.61
N VAL A 188 -10.87 -18.43 7.35
CA VAL A 188 -11.90 -19.49 7.46
C VAL A 188 -11.64 -20.61 6.47
N GLU A 189 -11.36 -20.30 5.20
CA GLU A 189 -11.05 -21.30 4.17
C GLU A 189 -9.81 -22.13 4.55
N THR A 190 -8.77 -21.47 5.07
CA THR A 190 -7.54 -22.14 5.51
C THR A 190 -7.82 -23.10 6.66
N ASN A 191 -8.61 -22.68 7.65
CA ASN A 191 -8.99 -23.55 8.78
C ASN A 191 -9.81 -24.78 8.32
N ASN A 192 -10.70 -24.61 7.34
CA ASN A 192 -11.44 -25.73 6.77
C ASN A 192 -10.51 -26.73 6.07
N LYS A 193 -9.55 -26.25 5.26
CA LYS A 193 -8.54 -27.11 4.61
C LYS A 193 -7.65 -27.86 5.62
N ILE A 194 -7.29 -27.21 6.73
CA ILE A 194 -6.55 -27.85 7.82
C ILE A 194 -7.38 -29.00 8.43
N ASN A 195 -8.66 -28.75 8.71
CA ASN A 195 -9.57 -29.77 9.27
C ASN A 195 -9.77 -30.97 8.31
N GLU A 196 -9.92 -30.71 7.00
CA GLU A 196 -10.01 -31.78 5.99
C GLU A 196 -8.73 -32.62 5.93
N THR A 197 -7.56 -31.96 6.02
CA THR A 197 -6.26 -32.64 6.00
C THR A 197 -6.05 -33.50 7.25
N ASP A 198 -6.46 -33.02 8.42
CA ASP A 198 -6.41 -33.79 9.67
C ASP A 198 -7.34 -35.02 9.60
N LEU A 199 -8.57 -34.86 9.11
CA LEU A 199 -9.51 -35.96 8.91
C LEU A 199 -8.95 -37.03 7.97
N LEU A 200 -8.39 -36.62 6.82
CA LEU A 200 -7.78 -37.54 5.85
C LEU A 200 -6.60 -38.31 6.48
N THR A 201 -5.80 -37.64 7.30
CA THR A 201 -4.66 -38.25 7.99
C THR A 201 -5.13 -39.31 8.99
N ARG A 202 -6.18 -39.03 9.77
CA ARG A 202 -6.78 -40.01 10.70
C ARG A 202 -7.33 -41.23 9.96
N LEU A 203 -8.04 -41.03 8.85
CA LEU A 203 -8.56 -42.13 8.04
C LEU A 203 -7.45 -43.02 7.45
N ARG A 204 -6.35 -42.42 6.97
CA ARG A 204 -5.18 -43.17 6.48
C ARG A 204 -4.52 -44.00 7.57
N MET A 205 -4.42 -43.47 8.78
CA MET A 205 -3.87 -44.20 9.93
C MET A 205 -4.76 -45.39 10.32
N GLN A 206 -6.08 -45.21 10.37
CA GLN A 206 -7.03 -46.30 10.65
C GLN A 206 -6.96 -47.41 9.60
N LEU A 207 -6.85 -47.05 8.31
CA LEU A 207 -6.68 -48.02 7.23
C LEU A 207 -5.36 -48.79 7.36
N LEU A 208 -4.28 -48.09 7.70
CA LEU A 208 -2.97 -48.72 7.90
C LEU A 208 -3.00 -49.71 9.07
N GLU A 209 -3.60 -49.32 10.20
CA GLU A 209 -3.76 -50.19 11.37
C GLU A 209 -4.58 -51.44 11.04
N SER A 210 -5.69 -51.28 10.31
CA SER A 210 -6.49 -52.41 9.83
C SER A 210 -5.69 -53.36 8.93
N ASN A 211 -4.87 -52.82 8.03
CA ASN A 211 -4.03 -53.62 7.13
C ASN A 211 -2.91 -54.35 7.88
N VAL A 212 -2.31 -53.71 8.88
CA VAL A 212 -1.30 -54.33 9.75
C VAL A 212 -1.93 -55.48 10.53
N ASN A 213 -3.08 -55.26 11.16
CA ASN A 213 -3.79 -56.29 11.91
C ASN A 213 -4.17 -57.49 11.03
N LEU A 214 -4.70 -57.25 9.83
CA LEU A 214 -5.01 -58.32 8.87
C LEU A 214 -3.76 -59.12 8.48
N THR A 215 -2.63 -58.43 8.26
CA THR A 215 -1.36 -59.07 7.91
C THR A 215 -0.84 -59.93 9.06
N ILE A 216 -0.89 -59.42 10.29
CA ILE A 216 -0.53 -60.17 11.50
C ILE A 216 -1.41 -61.42 11.64
N SER A 217 -2.73 -61.30 11.47
CA SER A 217 -3.63 -62.45 11.55
C SER A 217 -3.32 -63.51 10.49
N LYS A 218 -3.04 -63.11 9.24
CA LYS A 218 -2.67 -64.05 8.17
C LYS A 218 -1.30 -64.71 8.41
N LEU A 219 -0.33 -63.96 8.93
CA LEU A 219 0.98 -64.51 9.30
C LEU A 219 0.85 -65.50 10.45
N ALA A 220 0.02 -65.20 11.45
CA ALA A 220 -0.27 -66.13 12.54
C ALA A 220 -0.87 -67.44 12.01
N GLU A 221 -1.86 -67.36 11.11
CA GLU A 221 -2.47 -68.53 10.46
C GLU A 221 -1.43 -69.40 9.71
N ILE A 222 -0.52 -68.78 8.95
CA ILE A 222 0.53 -69.51 8.24
C ILE A 222 1.54 -70.11 9.23
N SER A 223 1.93 -69.36 10.27
CA SER A 223 2.89 -69.82 11.27
C SER A 223 2.37 -71.01 12.07
N ASP A 224 1.05 -71.18 12.16
CA ASP A 224 0.43 -72.30 12.84
C ASP A 224 0.40 -73.59 11.99
N ARG A 225 0.73 -73.54 10.70
CA ARG A 225 0.71 -74.73 9.84
C ARG A 225 1.88 -75.67 10.15
N ALA A 226 1.56 -76.96 10.24
CA ALA A 226 2.57 -78.00 10.39
C ALA A 226 3.36 -78.20 9.08
N LEU A 227 4.67 -78.04 9.15
CA LEU A 227 5.62 -78.31 8.06
C LEU A 227 6.79 -79.10 8.62
N LEU A 228 7.10 -80.23 8.00
CA LEU A 228 8.30 -80.99 8.32
C LEU A 228 8.92 -81.51 7.04
N THR A 229 10.23 -81.37 6.94
CA THR A 229 11.05 -82.06 5.95
C THR A 229 12.18 -82.74 6.68
N VAL A 230 12.29 -84.05 6.46
CA VAL A 230 13.32 -84.90 7.04
C VAL A 230 14.02 -85.69 5.94
N MET A 231 15.23 -86.15 6.25
CA MET A 231 16.12 -86.82 5.34
C MET A 231 16.70 -88.08 5.99
N SER A 232 16.93 -89.10 5.16
CA SER A 232 17.54 -90.38 5.55
C SER A 232 18.92 -90.20 6.14
N SER A 233 19.39 -91.14 6.98
CA SER A 233 20.81 -91.26 7.36
C SER A 233 21.58 -92.29 6.54
N GLY A 234 20.94 -92.94 5.56
CA GLY A 234 21.54 -94.01 4.77
C GLY A 234 21.44 -95.37 5.47
N GLY A 235 21.77 -96.42 4.71
CA GLY A 235 21.82 -97.80 5.20
C GLY A 235 20.88 -98.74 4.46
N THR A 236 20.74 -99.96 5.00
CA THR A 236 19.83 -100.98 4.47
C THR A 236 18.62 -101.11 5.39
N ILE A 237 17.43 -101.08 4.80
CA ILE A 237 16.14 -101.23 5.46
C ILE A 237 15.61 -102.60 5.09
N SER A 238 15.39 -103.46 6.08
CA SER A 238 14.81 -104.77 5.84
C SER A 238 13.34 -104.67 5.45
N ASN A 239 12.87 -105.65 4.69
CA ASN A 239 11.46 -105.80 4.32
C ASN A 239 10.52 -105.67 5.55
N GLY A 240 9.49 -104.85 5.42
CA GLY A 240 8.47 -104.60 6.44
C GLY A 240 8.81 -103.50 7.44
N ASN A 241 10.07 -103.05 7.51
CA ASN A 241 10.50 -102.03 8.47
C ASN A 241 10.23 -100.61 7.99
N VAL A 242 10.08 -99.70 8.96
CA VAL A 242 9.95 -98.26 8.72
C VAL A 242 11.29 -97.70 8.26
N PHE A 243 11.24 -96.86 7.24
CA PHE A 243 12.38 -96.16 6.71
C PHE A 243 12.81 -95.03 7.66
N PRO A 244 14.05 -95.02 8.16
CA PRO A 244 14.48 -94.08 9.19
C PRO A 244 14.90 -92.73 8.59
N PHE A 245 14.07 -91.71 8.75
CA PHE A 245 14.42 -90.32 8.41
C PHE A 245 14.94 -89.58 9.65
N LYS A 246 16.26 -89.48 9.79
CA LYS A 246 16.90 -88.98 11.02
C LYS A 246 17.26 -87.50 10.99
N HIS A 247 17.49 -86.93 9.82
CA HIS A 247 18.00 -85.57 9.67
C HIS A 247 16.84 -84.61 9.38
N VAL A 248 16.49 -83.77 10.35
CA VAL A 248 15.45 -82.74 10.16
C VAL A 248 16.05 -81.56 9.40
N LEU A 249 15.51 -81.26 8.22
CA LEU A 249 15.89 -80.11 7.40
C LEU A 249 15.04 -78.88 7.73
N THR A 250 13.76 -79.07 8.02
CA THR A 250 12.84 -78.01 8.40
C THR A 250 11.76 -78.57 9.30
N SER A 251 11.39 -77.80 10.33
CA SER A 251 10.24 -78.08 11.19
C SER A 251 9.55 -76.78 11.56
N ASN A 252 8.24 -76.68 11.35
CA ASN A 252 7.38 -75.62 11.84
C ASN A 252 6.06 -76.24 12.33
N GLY A 253 5.53 -75.74 13.44
CA GLY A 253 4.24 -76.21 13.98
C GLY A 253 4.21 -77.69 14.40
N ILE A 254 5.37 -78.32 14.64
CA ILE A 254 5.51 -79.71 15.09
C ILE A 254 6.41 -79.73 16.32
N SER A 255 5.87 -80.21 17.44
CA SER A 255 6.53 -80.27 18.73
C SER A 255 7.30 -81.58 18.95
N ASP A 256 6.76 -82.73 18.52
CA ASP A 256 7.40 -84.03 18.69
C ASP A 256 8.25 -84.44 17.48
N LEU A 257 9.45 -83.88 17.42
CA LEU A 257 10.47 -84.31 16.46
C LEU A 257 11.13 -85.65 16.82
N SER A 258 10.93 -86.15 18.04
CA SER A 258 11.62 -87.34 18.53
C SER A 258 11.08 -88.60 17.87
N SER A 259 9.77 -88.70 17.69
CA SER A 259 9.11 -89.81 16.99
C SER A 259 9.69 -90.00 15.58
N VAL A 260 9.79 -88.92 14.81
CA VAL A 260 10.34 -88.97 13.44
C VAL A 260 11.82 -89.35 13.45
N LYS A 261 12.64 -88.70 14.28
CA LYS A 261 14.09 -88.94 14.32
C LYS A 261 14.45 -90.37 14.75
N ASN A 262 13.69 -90.92 15.70
CA ASN A 262 14.01 -92.21 16.32
C ASN A 262 13.36 -93.38 15.58
N SER A 263 12.13 -93.20 15.06
CA SER A 263 11.33 -94.28 14.49
C SER A 263 10.98 -94.10 13.01
N GLY A 264 11.23 -92.93 12.42
CA GLY A 264 10.80 -92.60 11.06
C GLY A 264 9.29 -92.38 10.93
N ILE A 265 8.58 -92.22 12.04
CA ILE A 265 7.12 -92.05 12.09
C ILE A 265 6.80 -90.60 12.39
N PHE A 266 6.01 -89.98 11.52
CA PHE A 266 5.40 -88.68 11.77
C PHE A 266 4.08 -88.86 12.50
N THR A 267 3.88 -88.13 13.59
CA THR A 267 2.59 -88.06 14.28
C THR A 267 1.97 -86.69 14.01
N CYS A 268 0.76 -86.69 13.47
CA CYS A 268 0.01 -85.48 13.19
C CYS A 268 -0.42 -84.84 14.50
N GLU A 269 -0.08 -83.57 14.72
CA GLU A 269 -0.49 -82.83 15.92
C GLU A 269 -1.79 -82.03 15.69
N LYS A 270 -2.10 -81.71 14.43
CA LYS A 270 -3.18 -80.79 14.05
C LYS A 270 -4.05 -81.39 12.96
N ASP A 271 -5.36 -81.27 13.13
CA ASP A 271 -6.32 -81.71 12.12
C ASP A 271 -6.18 -80.87 10.85
N GLY A 272 -6.19 -81.51 9.67
CA GLY A 272 -6.12 -80.77 8.42
C GLY A 272 -5.88 -81.63 7.18
N PHE A 273 -5.77 -80.96 6.03
CA PHE A 273 -5.28 -81.57 4.80
C PHE A 273 -3.77 -81.37 4.70
N TYR A 274 -3.07 -82.46 4.42
CA TYR A 274 -1.63 -82.51 4.32
C TYR A 274 -1.22 -82.94 2.92
N LEU A 275 -0.26 -82.23 2.36
CA LEU A 275 0.55 -82.68 1.25
C LEU A 275 1.71 -83.52 1.81
N VAL A 276 1.72 -84.80 1.49
CA VAL A 276 2.73 -85.75 1.93
C VAL A 276 3.56 -86.16 0.73
N TYR A 277 4.86 -86.02 0.85
CA TYR A 277 5.81 -86.36 -0.19
C TYR A 277 6.93 -87.23 0.37
N PHE A 278 7.34 -88.25 -0.36
CA PHE A 278 8.66 -88.83 -0.15
C PHE A 278 9.37 -89.03 -1.47
N PHE A 279 10.68 -88.99 -1.38
CA PHE A 279 11.59 -89.34 -2.45
C PHE A 279 12.68 -90.23 -1.87
N LEU A 280 12.97 -91.30 -2.57
CA LEU A 280 13.97 -92.26 -2.16
C LEU A 280 14.89 -92.57 -3.33
N THR A 281 16.18 -92.59 -3.05
CA THR A 281 17.21 -93.11 -3.93
C THR A 281 17.76 -94.43 -3.38
N SER A 282 17.85 -95.48 -4.20
CA SER A 282 18.30 -96.80 -3.77
C SER A 282 19.30 -97.46 -4.70
N LYS A 283 20.11 -98.37 -4.12
CA LYS A 283 21.09 -99.27 -4.76
C LYS A 283 20.52 -100.62 -5.17
N THR A 284 19.30 -100.93 -4.75
CA THR A 284 18.70 -102.26 -4.98
C THR A 284 18.07 -102.33 -6.36
N SER A 285 18.02 -103.51 -6.97
CA SER A 285 17.41 -103.72 -8.28
C SER A 285 15.90 -103.51 -8.27
N VAL A 286 15.25 -103.89 -7.16
CA VAL A 286 13.84 -103.62 -6.89
C VAL A 286 13.74 -102.71 -5.68
N CYS A 287 13.06 -101.58 -5.85
CA CYS A 287 12.71 -100.69 -4.77
C CYS A 287 11.20 -100.56 -4.70
N ARG A 288 10.63 -100.86 -3.54
CA ARG A 288 9.20 -100.79 -3.26
C ARG A 288 9.01 -100.15 -1.90
N MET A 289 8.49 -98.93 -1.91
CA MET A 289 8.22 -98.18 -0.69
C MET A 289 6.75 -97.83 -0.64
N SER A 290 6.18 -97.98 0.54
CA SER A 290 4.75 -97.79 0.78
C SER A 290 4.53 -96.81 1.90
N LEU A 291 3.65 -95.84 1.65
CA LEU A 291 3.19 -94.90 2.65
C LEU A 291 2.01 -95.50 3.41
N TYR A 292 2.14 -95.55 4.72
CA TYR A 292 1.12 -96.03 5.64
C TYR A 292 0.57 -94.88 6.47
N LYS A 293 -0.76 -94.88 6.69
CA LYS A 293 -1.46 -94.06 7.69
C LYS A 293 -2.09 -94.98 8.73
N ASN A 294 -1.71 -94.87 10.00
CA ASN A 294 -2.22 -95.74 11.08
C ASN A 294 -2.17 -97.23 10.71
N ALA A 295 -1.00 -97.69 10.24
CA ALA A 295 -0.79 -99.04 9.72
C ALA A 295 -1.61 -99.45 8.46
N ASN A 296 -2.45 -98.58 7.91
CA ASN A 296 -3.16 -98.83 6.65
C ASN A 296 -2.37 -98.28 5.46
N LEU A 297 -2.16 -99.12 4.45
CA LEU A 297 -1.51 -98.70 3.20
C LEU A 297 -2.34 -97.60 2.52
N LYS A 298 -1.70 -96.50 2.12
CA LYS A 298 -2.34 -95.39 1.40
C LYS A 298 -1.86 -95.27 -0.03
N ALA A 299 -0.57 -95.48 -0.26
CA ALA A 299 0.00 -95.41 -1.59
C ALA A 299 1.36 -96.10 -1.62
N ARG A 300 1.79 -96.47 -2.82
CA ARG A 300 3.03 -97.20 -3.08
C ARG A 300 3.77 -96.56 -4.24
N ALA A 301 5.08 -96.41 -4.09
CA ALA A 301 6.00 -96.13 -5.17
C ALA A 301 6.88 -97.36 -5.39
N SER A 302 6.98 -97.81 -6.64
CA SER A 302 7.85 -98.91 -7.00
C SER A 302 8.62 -98.60 -8.26
N LYS A 303 9.89 -98.99 -8.26
CA LYS A 303 10.73 -99.01 -9.44
C LYS A 303 11.57 -100.28 -9.45
N SER A 304 11.78 -100.81 -10.65
CA SER A 304 12.68 -101.92 -10.90
C SER A 304 13.65 -101.47 -11.98
N SER A 305 14.94 -101.72 -11.78
CA SER A 305 15.97 -101.37 -12.73
C SER A 305 17.17 -102.30 -12.59
N ASP A 306 17.84 -102.57 -13.70
CA ASP A 306 19.08 -103.34 -13.74
C ASP A 306 20.32 -102.47 -13.46
N ILE A 307 20.12 -101.18 -13.20
CA ILE A 307 21.18 -100.22 -12.89
C ILE A 307 21.34 -100.03 -11.38
N ASN A 308 22.57 -99.75 -10.93
CA ASN A 308 22.95 -99.61 -9.50
C ASN A 308 22.34 -98.39 -8.77
N TYR A 309 21.48 -97.61 -9.43
CA TYR A 309 20.90 -96.38 -8.89
C TYR A 309 19.49 -96.16 -9.41
N GLN A 310 18.51 -96.11 -8.50
CA GLN A 310 17.16 -95.75 -8.88
C GLN A 310 16.49 -94.86 -7.84
N SER A 311 15.85 -93.81 -8.35
CA SER A 311 15.00 -92.94 -7.56
C SER A 311 13.53 -93.19 -7.82
N GLN A 312 12.73 -93.05 -6.76
CA GLN A 312 11.28 -93.14 -6.79
C GLN A 312 10.70 -92.09 -5.86
N SER A 313 9.53 -91.57 -6.22
CA SER A 313 8.84 -90.58 -5.43
C SER A 313 7.36 -90.88 -5.36
N LEU A 314 6.74 -90.33 -4.33
CA LEU A 314 5.30 -90.34 -4.14
C LEU A 314 4.89 -88.98 -3.58
N LEU A 315 3.78 -88.46 -4.11
CA LEU A 315 3.09 -87.29 -3.57
C LEU A 315 1.61 -87.63 -3.41
N VAL A 316 1.06 -87.39 -2.21
CA VAL A 316 -0.36 -87.62 -1.92
C VAL A 316 -0.92 -86.51 -1.05
N PHE A 317 -2.21 -86.21 -1.25
CA PHE A 317 -2.98 -85.39 -0.33
C PHE A 317 -3.75 -86.30 0.63
N LEU A 318 -3.57 -86.09 1.93
CA LEU A 318 -4.23 -86.87 2.97
C LEU A 318 -4.92 -85.93 3.96
N LYS A 319 -6.16 -86.24 4.32
CA LYS A 319 -6.78 -85.68 5.52
C LYS A 319 -6.24 -86.43 6.73
N LEU A 320 -5.63 -85.71 7.67
CA LEU A 320 -5.11 -86.23 8.92
C LEU A 320 -5.87 -85.59 10.10
N GLN A 321 -5.98 -86.36 11.18
CA GLN A 321 -6.47 -85.94 12.49
C GLN A 321 -5.31 -86.01 13.48
N SER A 322 -5.38 -85.23 14.54
CA SER A 322 -4.43 -85.27 15.65
C SER A 322 -4.29 -86.70 16.18
N GLY A 323 -3.05 -87.16 16.31
CA GLY A 323 -2.69 -88.54 16.65
C GLY A 323 -2.53 -89.49 15.47
N ASP A 324 -2.96 -89.13 14.25
CA ASP A 324 -2.70 -89.95 13.06
C ASP A 324 -1.19 -90.09 12.82
N THR A 325 -0.76 -91.29 12.46
CA THR A 325 0.66 -91.59 12.18
C THR A 325 0.89 -91.81 10.70
N LEU A 326 2.00 -91.29 10.18
CA LEU A 326 2.51 -91.56 8.84
C LEU A 326 3.87 -92.23 8.91
N SER A 327 4.06 -93.27 8.12
CA SER A 327 5.35 -93.95 7.99
C SER A 327 5.56 -94.45 6.57
N VAL A 328 6.81 -94.46 6.11
CA VAL A 328 7.21 -95.05 4.84
C VAL A 328 7.89 -96.38 5.15
N LYS A 329 7.41 -97.49 4.60
CA LYS A 329 7.96 -98.83 4.84
C LYS A 329 8.49 -99.46 3.57
N ALA A 330 9.55 -100.23 3.70
CA ALA A 330 10.08 -101.04 2.60
C ALA A 330 9.27 -102.33 2.43
N GLU A 331 8.94 -102.72 1.20
CA GLU A 331 8.27 -103.99 0.88
C GLU A 331 9.22 -105.07 0.33
N ALA A 332 10.51 -104.73 0.27
CA ALA A 332 11.63 -105.60 -0.01
C ALA A 332 12.84 -105.02 0.75
N ASP A 333 13.95 -105.76 0.84
CA ASP A 333 15.17 -105.18 1.38
C ASP A 333 15.63 -104.03 0.46
N VAL A 334 15.81 -102.84 1.01
CA VAL A 334 16.16 -101.62 0.28
C VAL A 334 17.45 -101.05 0.85
N SER A 335 18.46 -100.85 -0.01
CA SER A 335 19.70 -100.17 0.34
C SER A 335 19.63 -98.73 -0.15
N ASP A 336 19.56 -97.77 0.76
CA ASP A 336 19.50 -96.34 0.49
C ASP A 336 20.85 -95.82 -0.05
N TRP A 337 20.81 -95.06 -1.13
CA TRP A 337 22.01 -94.48 -1.72
C TRP A 337 22.39 -93.19 -0.97
N GLY A 338 23.28 -93.33 0.01
CA GLY A 338 24.14 -92.23 0.43
C GLY A 338 23.61 -91.28 1.51
N GLY A 339 22.52 -91.61 2.22
CA GLY A 339 22.17 -90.97 3.49
C GLY A 339 22.00 -89.45 3.51
N VAL A 340 21.86 -88.81 2.35
CA VAL A 340 21.53 -87.38 2.20
C VAL A 340 20.63 -87.08 0.99
N GLU A 341 20.14 -88.09 0.27
CA GLU A 341 19.31 -87.86 -0.94
C GLU A 341 17.85 -88.24 -0.74
N SER A 342 17.57 -89.20 0.15
CA SER A 342 16.21 -89.67 0.42
C SER A 342 15.52 -88.78 1.45
N MET A 343 14.33 -88.27 1.11
CA MET A 343 13.59 -87.30 1.91
C MET A 343 12.12 -87.68 2.12
N PHE A 344 11.55 -87.19 3.21
CA PHE A 344 10.13 -87.24 3.53
C PHE A 344 9.68 -85.86 4.01
N SER A 345 8.61 -85.35 3.41
CA SER A 345 8.05 -84.05 3.69
C SER A 345 6.56 -84.14 3.94
N VAL A 346 6.09 -83.37 4.92
CA VAL A 346 4.68 -83.15 5.20
C VAL A 346 4.43 -81.64 5.31
N LEU A 347 3.41 -81.16 4.62
CA LEU A 347 3.00 -79.76 4.65
C LEU A 347 1.48 -79.70 4.84
N GLN A 348 1.03 -79.08 5.92
CA GLN A 348 -0.36 -78.74 6.15
C GLN A 348 -0.78 -77.61 5.20
N VAL A 349 -1.82 -77.86 4.41
CA VAL A 349 -2.28 -76.96 3.34
C VAL A 349 -3.45 -76.09 3.78
N THR A 350 -4.21 -76.56 4.78
CA THR A 350 -5.44 -75.94 5.32
C THR A 350 -5.38 -75.78 6.81
#